data_AF-A0A352VJZ2-F1
#
_entry.id   AF-A0A352VJZ2-F1
#
_cell.length_a   1.000
_cell.length_b   1.000
_cell.length_c   1.000
_cell.angle_alpha   90.00
_cell.angle_beta   90.00
_cell.angle_gamma   90.00
#
_symmetry.space_group_name_H-M   'P 1'
#
loop_
_entity.id
_entity.type
_entity.pdbx_description
1 polymer ?
#
loop_
_entity_poly.entity_id
_entity_poly.type
_entity_poly.pdbx_seq_one_letter_code
_entity_poly.pdbx_strand_id
1 'polypeptide(L)'
;HFGKLLRLNADGGPAEGNPFLGDADYLPEIYSLGHRNQMGLAYHPETGDLWVTENGPQGGDETNIIRAGGNYGWPVASYSRQYNGAPVTDTPWLAEFEQPEILWWPSI
;
A
#
# COMPACT_ATOMS: atom_id res chain seq x y z
N HIS A 1 -2.92 8.62 10.30
CA HIS A 1 -2.94 7.96 8.97
C HIS A 1 -1.96 6.79 8.93
N PHE A 2 -2.17 5.71 9.70
CA PHE A 2 -1.29 4.55 9.57
C PHE A 2 -1.70 3.70 8.36
N GLY A 3 -0.72 3.23 7.59
CA GLY A 3 -0.92 2.35 6.44
C GLY A 3 -1.74 2.97 5.31
N LYS A 4 -1.44 4.23 4.95
CA LYS A 4 -2.11 5.00 3.89
C LYS A 4 -1.06 5.73 3.06
N LEU A 5 -1.26 5.77 1.75
CA LEU A 5 -0.61 6.76 0.89
C LEU A 5 -1.53 7.97 0.77
N LEU A 6 -0.98 9.16 1.00
CA LEU A 6 -1.72 10.42 0.92
C LEU A 6 -1.36 11.18 -0.35
N ARG A 7 -2.35 11.87 -0.93
CA ARG A 7 -2.15 12.77 -2.07
C ARG A 7 -2.70 14.16 -1.73
N LEU A 8 -1.79 15.11 -1.65
CA LEU A 8 -2.05 16.48 -1.19
C LEU A 8 -1.69 17.49 -2.28
N ASN A 9 -2.36 18.65 -2.23
CA ASN A 9 -1.94 19.85 -2.92
C ASN A 9 -0.72 20.48 -2.23
N ALA A 10 -0.06 21.43 -2.88
CA ALA A 10 1.09 22.13 -2.32
C ALA A 10 0.79 22.95 -1.06
N ASP A 11 -0.48 23.32 -0.85
CA ASP A 11 -0.98 24.00 0.36
C ASP A 11 -1.27 23.03 1.52
N GLY A 12 -1.10 21.72 1.31
CA GLY A 12 -1.38 20.67 2.29
C GLY A 12 -2.84 20.22 2.33
N GLY A 13 -3.73 20.80 1.52
CA GLY A 13 -5.10 20.33 1.37
C GLY A 13 -5.19 19.02 0.57
N PRO A 14 -6.31 18.29 0.65
CA PRO A 14 -6.52 17.09 -0.17
C PRO A 14 -6.51 17.45 -1.66
N ALA A 15 -5.81 16.65 -2.46
CA ALA A 15 -5.73 16.90 -3.90
C ALA A 15 -7.07 16.64 -4.60
N GLU A 16 -7.36 17.43 -5.63
CA GLU A 16 -8.56 17.24 -6.45
C GLU A 16 -8.54 15.85 -7.13
N GLY A 17 -9.71 15.22 -7.18
CA GLY A 17 -9.88 13.89 -7.76
C GLY A 17 -9.36 12.75 -6.87
N ASN A 18 -9.08 13.01 -5.59
CA ASN A 18 -8.80 11.92 -4.65
C ASN A 18 -9.99 10.94 -4.57
N PRO A 19 -9.71 9.63 -4.45
CA PRO A 19 -10.72 8.57 -4.57
C PRO A 19 -11.75 8.58 -3.43
N PHE A 20 -11.39 9.13 -2.28
CA PHE A 20 -12.26 9.19 -1.10
C PHE A 20 -12.78 10.62 -0.82
N LEU A 21 -12.70 11.52 -1.80
CA LEU A 21 -13.18 12.88 -1.63
C LEU A 21 -14.71 12.89 -1.45
N GLY A 22 -15.18 13.35 -0.29
CA GLY A 22 -16.60 13.41 0.04
C GLY A 22 -17.18 12.12 0.64
N ASP A 23 -16.34 11.10 0.84
CA ASP A 23 -16.72 9.93 1.62
C ASP A 23 -16.66 10.25 3.13
N ALA A 24 -17.70 9.89 3.87
CA ALA A 24 -17.80 10.17 5.30
C ALA A 24 -16.94 9.22 6.16
N ASP A 25 -16.60 8.04 5.63
CA ASP A 25 -15.86 7.00 6.35
C ASP A 25 -14.34 7.15 6.18
N TYR A 26 -13.89 8.02 5.27
CA TYR A 26 -12.49 8.21 4.94
C TYR A 26 -12.07 9.69 4.99
N LEU A 27 -10.79 9.91 5.28
CA LEU A 27 -10.21 11.25 5.19
C LEU A 27 -9.89 11.58 3.72
N PRO A 28 -10.20 12.79 3.24
CA PRO A 28 -10.19 13.13 1.81
C PRO A 28 -8.79 13.11 1.17
N GLU A 29 -7.73 13.20 1.97
CA GLU A 29 -6.34 13.11 1.52
C GLU A 29 -5.85 11.69 1.23
N ILE A 30 -6.62 10.67 1.63
CA ILE A 30 -6.24 9.27 1.38
C ILE A 30 -6.31 9.00 -0.12
N TYR A 31 -5.24 8.42 -0.65
CA TYR A 31 -5.16 8.00 -2.06
C TYR A 31 -5.20 6.48 -2.20
N SER A 32 -4.54 5.74 -1.32
CA SER A 32 -4.64 4.28 -1.23
C SER A 32 -4.41 3.81 0.20
N LEU A 33 -4.80 2.58 0.50
CA LEU A 33 -4.81 2.00 1.85
C LEU A 33 -4.32 0.55 1.88
N GLY A 34 -4.22 -0.02 3.08
CA GLY A 34 -3.74 -1.39 3.25
C GLY A 34 -2.23 -1.53 3.11
N HIS A 35 -1.47 -0.47 3.42
CA HIS A 35 0.00 -0.50 3.39
C HIS A 35 0.58 -0.80 4.77
N ARG A 36 1.76 -1.41 4.83
CA ARG A 36 2.51 -1.60 6.08
C ARG A 36 3.51 -0.47 6.31
N ASN A 37 4.59 -0.46 5.53
CA ASN A 37 5.76 0.39 5.77
C ASN A 37 6.44 0.76 4.44
N GLN A 38 5.91 1.77 3.79
CA GLN A 38 6.38 2.26 2.50
C GLN A 38 7.71 3.03 2.68
N MET A 39 8.73 2.68 1.89
CA MET A 39 10.07 3.29 1.96
C MET A 39 10.47 4.00 0.66
N GLY A 40 10.00 3.52 -0.49
CA GLY A 40 10.27 4.10 -1.80
C GLY A 40 9.00 4.57 -2.48
N LEU A 41 9.11 5.67 -3.22
CA LEU A 41 8.04 6.24 -4.02
C LEU A 41 8.64 6.89 -5.27
N ALA A 42 8.25 6.45 -6.46
CA ALA A 42 8.74 7.01 -7.72
C ALA A 42 7.71 6.86 -8.84
N TYR A 43 7.64 7.84 -9.74
CA TYR A 43 6.90 7.69 -10.98
C TYR A 43 7.76 6.98 -12.02
N HIS A 44 7.19 5.98 -12.69
CA HIS A 44 7.84 5.34 -13.82
C HIS A 44 7.96 6.35 -14.98
N PRO A 45 9.16 6.55 -15.56
CA PRO A 45 9.40 7.64 -16.51
C PRO A 45 8.63 7.52 -17.83
N GLU A 46 8.31 6.29 -18.24
CA GLU A 46 7.59 6.03 -19.50
C GLU A 46 6.07 5.92 -19.32
N THR A 47 5.60 5.09 -18.38
CA THR A 47 4.16 4.86 -18.17
C THR A 47 3.50 5.93 -17.30
N GLY A 48 4.26 6.65 -16.47
CA GLY A 48 3.71 7.58 -15.48
C GLY A 48 3.05 6.89 -14.28
N ASP A 49 3.15 5.56 -14.17
CA ASP A 49 2.63 4.83 -13.01
C ASP A 49 3.40 5.19 -11.73
N LEU A 50 2.70 5.28 -10.61
CA LEU A 50 3.32 5.50 -9.32
C LEU A 50 3.74 4.16 -8.71
N TRP A 51 5.04 3.95 -8.55
CA TRP A 51 5.63 2.77 -7.93
C TRP A 51 6.00 3.03 -6.48
N VAL A 52 5.70 2.07 -5.62
CA VAL A 52 6.04 2.09 -4.19
C VAL A 52 6.77 0.80 -3.83
N THR A 53 7.78 0.92 -2.97
CA THR A 53 8.35 -0.22 -2.25
C THR A 53 7.94 -0.16 -0.80
N GLU A 54 7.58 -1.30 -0.21
CA GLU A 54 7.26 -1.41 1.20
C GLU A 54 7.84 -2.66 1.83
N ASN A 55 8.16 -2.57 3.12
CA ASN A 55 8.67 -3.72 3.85
C ASN A 55 7.57 -4.47 4.58
N GLY A 56 7.63 -5.80 4.52
CA GLY A 56 6.97 -6.72 5.42
C GLY A 56 7.68 -6.81 6.78
N PRO A 57 7.13 -7.53 7.78
CA PRO A 57 7.88 -7.88 8.99
C PRO A 57 9.05 -8.84 8.70
N GLN A 58 8.82 -10.16 8.67
CA GLN A 58 9.84 -11.14 8.31
C GLN A 58 9.51 -11.75 6.94
N GLY A 59 10.20 -11.29 5.90
CA GLY A 59 9.89 -11.59 4.50
C GLY A 59 8.62 -10.88 4.02
N GLY A 60 8.31 -11.01 2.72
CA GLY A 60 7.11 -10.43 2.12
C GLY A 60 7.23 -8.92 1.91
N ASP A 61 8.43 -8.46 1.56
CA ASP A 61 8.60 -7.11 1.01
C ASP A 61 7.97 -7.05 -0.37
N GLU A 62 7.40 -5.90 -0.70
CA GLU A 62 6.59 -5.71 -1.89
C GLU A 62 7.01 -4.48 -2.67
N THR A 63 6.87 -4.58 -3.99
CA THR A 63 6.84 -3.45 -4.91
C THR A 63 5.49 -3.42 -5.60
N ASN A 64 4.83 -2.28 -5.49
CA ASN A 64 3.43 -2.07 -5.83
C ASN A 64 3.29 -0.92 -6.85
N ILE A 65 2.53 -1.12 -7.93
CA ILE A 65 1.97 0.01 -8.70
C ILE A 65 0.74 0.52 -7.96
N ILE A 66 0.73 1.79 -7.60
CA ILE A 66 -0.33 2.41 -6.80
C ILE A 66 -1.55 2.73 -7.64
N ARG A 67 -2.69 2.14 -7.28
CA ARG A 67 -4.02 2.42 -7.83
C ARG A 67 -4.79 3.38 -6.93
N ALA A 68 -5.48 4.35 -7.53
CA ALA A 68 -6.34 5.27 -6.80
C ALA A 68 -7.49 4.49 -6.14
N GLY A 69 -7.63 4.59 -4.82
CA GLY A 69 -8.62 3.87 -4.04
C GLY A 69 -8.22 2.42 -3.72
N GLY A 70 -7.08 1.96 -4.23
CA GLY A 70 -6.59 0.59 -4.04
C GLY A 70 -6.35 0.26 -2.58
N ASN A 71 -6.65 -1.00 -2.22
CA ASN A 71 -6.38 -1.57 -0.91
C ASN A 71 -5.35 -2.71 -1.05
N TYR A 72 -4.17 -2.54 -0.45
CA TYR A 72 -3.04 -3.47 -0.53
C TYR A 72 -3.07 -4.53 0.59
N GLY A 73 -4.18 -4.62 1.32
CA GLY A 73 -4.51 -5.76 2.15
C GLY A 73 -3.90 -5.79 3.55
N TRP A 74 -2.80 -5.08 3.83
CA TRP A 74 -2.21 -5.10 5.17
C TRP A 74 -3.16 -4.58 6.26
N PRO A 75 -3.29 -5.26 7.42
CA PRO A 75 -2.67 -6.54 7.80
C PRO A 75 -3.56 -7.78 7.55
N VAL A 76 -4.71 -7.62 6.90
CA VAL A 76 -5.69 -8.70 6.65
C VAL A 76 -5.12 -9.76 5.71
N ALA A 77 -4.43 -9.31 4.66
CA ALA A 77 -3.61 -10.14 3.78
C ALA A 77 -2.14 -9.75 3.93
N SER A 78 -1.26 -10.75 3.97
CA SER A 78 0.18 -10.54 3.99
C SER A 78 0.89 -11.84 3.69
N TYR A 79 1.90 -11.77 2.82
CA TYR A 79 2.80 -12.89 2.60
C TYR A 79 3.69 -13.14 3.83
N SER A 80 3.96 -12.13 4.65
CA SER A 80 4.92 -12.12 5.75
C SER A 80 4.63 -13.02 6.95
N ARG A 81 5.70 -13.28 7.70
CA ARG A 81 5.62 -13.77 9.09
C ARG A 81 5.89 -12.65 10.09
N GLN A 82 5.32 -12.79 11.28
CA GLN A 82 5.75 -12.09 12.48
C GLN A 82 7.18 -12.50 12.83
N TYR A 83 7.93 -11.64 13.52
CA TYR A 83 9.32 -11.93 13.93
C TYR A 83 9.47 -13.11 14.89
N ASN A 84 8.38 -13.57 15.51
CA ASN A 84 8.36 -14.80 16.30
C ASN A 84 8.15 -16.07 15.45
N GLY A 85 8.04 -15.94 14.13
CA GLY A 85 7.89 -17.01 13.15
C GLY A 85 6.47 -17.39 12.77
N ALA A 86 5.44 -16.92 13.49
CA ALA A 86 4.04 -17.15 13.13
C ALA A 86 3.67 -16.35 11.86
N PRO A 87 2.75 -16.83 11.01
CA PRO A 87 2.21 -16.02 9.92
C PRO A 87 1.61 -14.70 10.44
N VAL A 88 1.67 -13.62 9.65
CA VAL A 88 0.93 -12.38 9.98
C VAL A 88 -0.57 -12.63 9.94
N THR A 89 -1.01 -13.38 8.94
CA THR A 89 -2.39 -13.79 8.69
C THR A 89 -2.38 -15.18 8.06
N ASP A 90 -3.48 -15.91 8.19
CA ASP A 90 -3.65 -17.21 7.53
C ASP A 90 -3.94 -17.08 6.03
N THR A 91 -4.20 -15.85 5.57
CA THR A 91 -4.57 -15.56 4.18
C THR A 91 -3.53 -14.66 3.52
N PRO A 92 -2.62 -15.19 2.69
CA PRO A 92 -1.56 -14.38 2.09
C PRO A 92 -2.08 -13.36 1.07
N TRP A 93 -3.24 -13.63 0.44
CA TRP A 93 -3.87 -12.75 -0.53
C TRP A 93 -5.38 -12.95 -0.57
N LEU A 94 -6.11 -11.91 -0.97
CA LEU A 94 -7.56 -11.92 -1.22
C LEU A 94 -7.86 -11.19 -2.53
N ALA A 95 -8.93 -11.60 -3.23
CA ALA A 95 -9.25 -11.10 -4.56
C ALA A 95 -9.67 -9.62 -4.57
N GLU A 96 -10.18 -9.12 -3.46
CA GLU A 96 -10.55 -7.72 -3.25
C GLU A 96 -9.36 -6.78 -3.00
N PHE A 97 -8.14 -7.32 -2.83
CA PHE A 97 -6.94 -6.53 -2.60
C PHE A 97 -6.02 -6.50 -3.82
N GLU A 98 -5.35 -5.36 -3.97
CA GLU A 98 -4.28 -5.20 -4.96
C GLU A 98 -3.14 -6.18 -4.65
N GLN A 99 -2.60 -6.80 -5.69
CA GLN A 99 -1.47 -7.73 -5.57
C GLN A 99 -0.15 -7.02 -5.82
N PRO A 100 0.96 -7.49 -5.22
CA PRO A 100 2.27 -6.96 -5.53
C PRO A 100 2.73 -7.33 -6.93
N GLU A 101 3.34 -6.36 -7.61
CA GLU A 101 4.00 -6.57 -8.89
C GLU A 101 5.30 -7.36 -8.70
N ILE A 102 5.97 -7.13 -7.57
CA ILE A 102 7.15 -7.89 -7.16
C ILE A 102 7.04 -8.20 -5.66
N LEU A 103 7.29 -9.46 -5.31
CA LEU A 103 7.29 -9.96 -3.94
C LEU A 103 8.65 -10.62 -3.65
N TRP A 104 9.24 -10.31 -2.50
CA TRP A 104 10.47 -10.97 -2.04
C TRP A 104 10.20 -11.97 -0.91
N TRP A 105 10.49 -13.25 -1.18
CA TRP A 105 10.30 -14.36 -0.25
C TRP A 105 11.39 -15.45 -0.39
N PRO A 106 12.35 -15.55 0.55
CA PRO A 106 12.57 -14.67 1.71
C PRO A 106 13.10 -13.29 1.29
N SER A 107 12.90 -12.28 2.14
CA SER A 107 13.62 -10.99 2.09
C SER A 107 14.52 -10.84 3.33
N ILE A 108 15.47 -9.90 3.29
CA ILE A 108 16.54 -9.71 4.30
C ILE A 108 16.01 -9.08 5.58
#